data_AF-A0A183GH43-F1
#
_entry.id   AF-A0A183GH43-F1
#
_cell.length_a   1.000
_cell.length_b   1.000
_cell.length_c   1.000
_cell.angle_alpha   90.00
_cell.angle_beta   90.00
_cell.angle_gamma   90.00
#
_symmetry.space_group_name_H-M   'P 1'
#
loop_
_entity.id
_entity.type
_entity.pdbx_description
1 polymer ?
#
loop_
_entity_poly.entity_id
_entity_poly.type
_entity_poly.pdbx_seq_one_letter_code
_entity_poly.pdbx_strand_id
1 'polypeptide(L)'
;MRVFLLLIALCIVLASSQNYDDKQCYTAFASSPHRTVTYKKGTATKKGPPFPHRTVASAKCDPGYTRQGYHTSECQFGIWERELGVCV
;
A
#
# COMPACT_ATOMS: atom_id res chain seq x y z
N MET A 1 13.14 11.32 40.57
CA MET A 1 11.76 11.37 40.02
C MET A 1 11.67 12.00 38.62
N ARG A 2 12.29 13.15 38.33
CA ARG A 2 12.23 13.79 36.99
C ARG A 2 12.86 12.96 35.86
N VAL A 3 13.99 12.28 36.12
CA VAL A 3 14.68 11.41 35.14
C VAL A 3 13.84 10.18 34.77
N PHE A 4 13.15 9.57 35.75
CA PHE A 4 12.25 8.44 35.52
C PHE A 4 11.04 8.84 34.64
N LEU A 5 10.45 10.02 34.88
CA LEU A 5 9.36 10.55 34.06
C LEU A 5 9.80 10.83 32.61
N LEU A 6 11.03 11.32 32.40
CA LEU A 6 11.58 11.57 31.06
C LEU A 6 11.83 10.27 30.28
N LEU A 7 12.30 9.21 30.94
CA LEU A 7 12.49 7.90 30.34
C LEU A 7 11.16 7.26 29.91
N ILE A 8 10.12 7.38 30.75
CA ILE A 8 8.76 6.90 30.42
C ILE A 8 8.19 7.67 29.22
N ALA A 9 8.36 8.99 29.18
CA ALA A 9 7.92 9.82 28.07
C ALA A 9 8.65 9.46 26.75
N LEU A 10 9.96 9.22 26.80
CA LEU A 10 10.74 8.80 25.63
C LEU A 10 10.28 7.43 25.11
N CYS A 11 9.99 6.48 26.00
CA CYS A 11 9.42 5.17 25.61
C CYS A 11 8.05 5.31 24.95
N ILE A 12 7.18 6.20 25.44
CA ILE A 12 5.85 6.45 24.84
C ILE A 12 5.99 7.07 23.45
N VAL A 13 6.91 8.01 23.26
CA VAL A 13 7.18 8.65 21.95
C VAL A 13 7.81 7.67 20.96
N LEU A 14 8.64 6.74 21.42
CA LEU A 14 9.18 5.66 20.59
C LEU A 14 8.14 4.57 20.28
N ALA A 15 7.16 4.37 21.16
CA ALA A 15 6.08 3.40 21.03
C ALA A 15 4.88 3.91 20.22
N SER A 16 4.80 5.22 19.92
CA SER A 16 3.86 5.71 18.91
C SER A 16 4.35 5.34 17.51
N SER A 17 4.43 4.05 17.21
CA SER A 17 4.18 3.61 15.85
C SER A 17 2.80 4.14 15.52
N GLN A 18 2.70 5.08 14.59
CA GLN A 18 1.40 5.49 14.09
C GLN A 18 0.69 4.20 13.68
N ASN A 19 -0.39 3.84 14.38
CA ASN A 19 -1.10 2.59 14.15
C ASN A 19 -1.87 2.75 12.84
N TYR A 20 -1.22 2.41 11.73
CA TYR A 20 -1.81 2.50 10.40
C TYR A 20 -2.67 1.28 10.05
N ASP A 21 -2.93 0.39 11.02
CA ASP A 21 -3.74 -0.80 10.76
C ASP A 21 -5.20 -0.45 10.45
N ASP A 22 -5.67 0.73 10.84
CA ASP A 22 -7.00 1.24 10.45
C ASP A 22 -7.01 1.97 9.09
N LYS A 23 -5.83 2.13 8.45
CA LYS A 23 -5.65 2.89 7.20
C LYS A 23 -5.41 1.99 6.00
N GLN A 24 -6.25 0.98 5.86
CA GLN A 24 -6.16 -0.06 4.84
C GLN A 24 -7.06 0.28 3.64
N CYS A 25 -6.64 -0.15 2.46
CA CYS A 25 -7.46 -0.06 1.26
C CYS A 25 -8.32 -1.31 1.14
N TYR A 26 -9.64 -1.15 1.07
CA TYR A 26 -10.59 -2.27 1.07
C TYR A 26 -10.96 -2.77 -0.32
N THR A 27 -10.55 -2.07 -1.37
CA THR A 27 -10.86 -2.41 -2.76
C THR A 27 -9.59 -2.79 -3.52
N ALA A 28 -9.70 -3.80 -4.36
CA ALA A 28 -8.72 -4.08 -5.40
C ALA A 28 -9.01 -3.20 -6.63
N PHE A 29 -8.01 -2.99 -7.49
CA PHE A 29 -8.24 -2.39 -8.79
C PHE A 29 -9.11 -3.30 -9.67
N ALA A 30 -9.99 -2.68 -10.45
CA ALA A 30 -10.84 -3.40 -11.41
C ALA A 30 -10.00 -4.20 -12.43
N SER A 31 -10.58 -5.28 -12.94
CA SER A 31 -9.99 -6.01 -14.07
C SER A 31 -9.91 -5.10 -15.30
N SER A 32 -8.84 -5.24 -16.06
CA SER A 32 -8.63 -4.54 -17.33
C SER A 32 -7.97 -5.52 -18.31
N PRO A 33 -8.34 -5.48 -19.61
CA PRO A 33 -7.75 -6.36 -20.61
C PRO A 33 -6.22 -6.29 -20.60
N HIS A 34 -5.59 -7.44 -20.77
CA HIS A 34 -4.12 -7.59 -20.88
C HIS A 34 -3.32 -7.04 -19.70
N ARG A 35 -3.97 -6.81 -18.55
CA ARG A 35 -3.36 -6.25 -17.36
C ARG A 35 -3.55 -7.18 -16.17
N THR A 36 -2.43 -7.61 -15.60
CA THR A 36 -2.40 -8.31 -14.32
C THR A 36 -1.90 -7.39 -13.21
N VAL A 37 -2.63 -7.29 -12.10
CA VAL A 37 -2.24 -6.47 -10.93
C VAL A 37 -1.76 -7.37 -9.80
N THR A 38 -0.60 -7.04 -9.23
CA THR A 38 -0.05 -7.72 -8.04
C THR A 38 0.04 -6.75 -6.88
N TYR A 39 -0.16 -7.23 -5.65
CA TYR A 39 -0.15 -6.41 -4.44
C TYR A 39 0.94 -6.90 -3.49
N LYS A 40 1.83 -6.01 -3.05
CA LYS A 40 2.93 -6.35 -2.14
C LYS A 40 3.08 -5.34 -1.01
N LYS A 41 3.32 -5.83 0.20
CA LYS A 41 3.76 -5.01 1.35
C LYS A 41 5.09 -5.55 1.84
N GLY A 42 6.16 -4.80 1.60
CA GLY A 42 7.52 -5.32 1.75
C GLY A 42 7.72 -6.56 0.88
N THR A 43 8.13 -7.68 1.50
CA THR A 43 8.31 -8.98 0.81
C THR A 43 7.03 -9.81 0.72
N ALA A 44 5.95 -9.43 1.42
CA ALA A 44 4.72 -10.21 1.48
C ALA A 44 3.77 -9.87 0.33
N THR A 45 3.33 -10.89 -0.42
CA THR A 45 2.27 -10.77 -1.43
C THR A 45 0.89 -10.80 -0.76
N LYS A 46 0.01 -9.89 -1.17
CA LYS A 46 -1.40 -9.85 -0.73
C LYS A 46 -2.30 -10.35 -1.87
N LYS A 47 -3.17 -11.32 -1.55
CA LYS A 47 -4.09 -11.93 -2.52
C LYS A 47 -5.40 -11.16 -2.69
N GLY A 48 -5.77 -10.34 -1.72
CA GLY A 48 -7.02 -9.58 -1.72
C GLY A 48 -7.09 -8.61 -0.55
N PRO A 49 -8.17 -7.81 -0.49
CA PRO A 49 -8.38 -6.85 0.57
C PRO A 49 -8.65 -7.52 1.94
N PRO A 50 -8.42 -6.79 3.05
CA PRO A 50 -7.89 -5.43 3.06
C PRO A 50 -6.38 -5.39 2.76
N PHE A 51 -5.96 -4.35 2.04
CA PHE A 51 -4.57 -4.07 1.71
C PHE A 51 -4.02 -3.09 2.74
N PRO A 52 -3.09 -3.49 3.63
CA PRO A 52 -2.61 -2.61 4.68
C PRO A 52 -1.92 -1.36 4.10
N HIS A 53 -1.83 -0.28 4.90
CA HIS A 53 -1.05 0.90 4.52
C HIS A 53 0.36 0.52 4.04
N ARG A 54 0.83 1.19 2.98
CA ARG A 54 2.06 0.93 2.22
C ARG A 54 2.08 -0.36 1.42
N THR A 55 0.91 -0.93 1.13
CA THR A 55 0.80 -1.96 0.08
C THR A 55 0.97 -1.28 -1.27
N VAL A 56 1.87 -1.76 -2.10
CA VAL A 56 2.08 -1.31 -3.47
C VAL A 56 1.35 -2.26 -4.41
N ALA A 57 0.41 -1.72 -5.18
CA ALA A 57 -0.18 -2.38 -6.34
C ALA A 57 0.72 -2.13 -7.56
N SER A 58 1.02 -3.17 -8.34
CA SER A 58 1.83 -3.10 -9.55
C SER A 58 1.11 -3.79 -10.71
N ALA A 59 0.79 -3.03 -11.75
CA ALA A 59 0.21 -3.52 -12.99
C ALA A 59 1.29 -3.93 -13.98
N LYS A 60 1.13 -5.13 -14.55
CA LYS A 60 1.95 -5.67 -15.63
C LYS A 60 1.08 -5.90 -16.85
N CYS A 61 1.57 -5.47 -18.02
CA CYS A 61 0.95 -5.80 -19.30
C CYS A 61 1.38 -7.18 -19.78
N ASP A 62 0.48 -7.87 -20.46
CA ASP A 62 0.79 -9.09 -21.19
C ASP A 62 1.80 -8.81 -22.31
N PRO A 63 2.60 -9.82 -22.74
CA PRO A 63 3.53 -9.65 -23.85
C PRO A 63 2.84 -9.14 -25.11
N GLY A 64 3.43 -8.14 -25.77
CA GLY A 64 2.88 -7.50 -26.97
C GLY A 64 2.01 -6.26 -26.72
N TYR A 65 1.65 -5.98 -25.47
CA TYR A 65 0.90 -4.78 -25.09
C TYR A 65 1.79 -3.72 -24.45
N THR A 66 1.43 -2.45 -24.64
CA THR A 66 2.18 -1.29 -24.17
C THR A 66 1.47 -0.62 -22.99
N ARG A 67 2.27 -0.13 -22.04
CA ARG A 67 1.81 0.57 -20.84
C ARG A 67 1.33 1.99 -21.18
N GLN A 68 0.10 2.34 -20.76
CA GLN A 68 -0.42 3.70 -20.86
C GLN A 68 -0.90 4.21 -19.50
N GLY A 69 -0.25 5.26 -18.98
CA GLY A 69 -0.52 5.83 -17.66
C GLY A 69 0.33 5.22 -16.54
N TYR A 70 -0.16 5.24 -15.30
CA TYR A 70 0.59 4.77 -14.14
C TYR A 70 0.41 3.27 -13.91
N HIS A 71 1.50 2.54 -13.68
CA HIS A 71 1.47 1.10 -13.44
C HIS A 71 1.77 0.70 -11.99
N THR A 72 1.85 1.69 -11.10
CA THR A 72 2.04 1.49 -9.67
C THR A 72 1.13 2.44 -8.90
N SER A 73 0.62 1.96 -7.76
CA SER A 73 -0.16 2.77 -6.82
C SER A 73 0.03 2.24 -5.41
N GLU A 74 0.39 3.12 -4.47
CA GLU A 74 0.52 2.79 -3.06
C GLU A 74 -0.76 3.05 -2.29
N CYS A 75 -1.11 2.13 -1.37
CA CYS A 75 -2.19 2.33 -0.41
C CYS A 75 -1.74 3.31 0.69
N GLN A 76 -2.16 4.56 0.58
CA GLN A 76 -1.84 5.62 1.51
C GLN A 76 -3.08 6.06 2.29
N PHE A 77 -3.02 5.96 3.62
CA PHE A 77 -4.08 6.45 4.51
C PHE A 77 -5.49 5.89 4.19
N GLY A 78 -5.57 4.65 3.71
CA GLY A 78 -6.83 3.98 3.35
C GLY A 78 -7.31 4.22 1.91
N ILE A 79 -6.54 4.95 1.11
CA ILE A 79 -6.89 5.31 -0.27
C ILE A 79 -5.71 4.93 -1.19
N TRP A 80 -6.01 4.45 -2.39
CA TRP A 80 -5.00 4.29 -3.43
C TRP A 80 -4.55 5.65 -3.95
N GLU A 81 -3.26 5.94 -3.92
CA GLU A 81 -2.73 7.28 -4.26
C GLU A 81 -3.02 7.69 -5.72
N ARG A 82 -3.35 6.73 -6.59
CA ARG A 82 -3.76 6.92 -7.99
C ARG A 82 -4.39 5.69 -8.60
N GLU A 83 -5.11 5.91 -9.70
CA GLU A 83 -5.62 4.86 -10.57
C GLU A 83 -4.52 4.21 -11.41
N LEU A 84 -4.70 2.91 -11.70
CA LEU A 84 -3.82 2.17 -12.60
C LEU A 84 -4.25 2.36 -14.05
N GLY A 85 -3.27 2.69 -14.89
CA GLY A 85 -3.36 2.80 -16.33
C GLY A 85 -3.64 1.47 -17.03
N VAL A 86 -3.89 1.54 -18.32
CA VAL A 86 -4.31 0.42 -19.16
C VAL A 86 -3.16 -0.14 -19.99
N CYS A 87 -3.40 -1.31 -20.60
CA CYS A 87 -2.51 -1.93 -21.56
C CYS A 87 -3.18 -1.86 -22.94
N VAL A 88 -2.48 -1.35 -23.95
CA VAL A 88 -2.97 -1.14 -25.32
C VAL A 88 -2.07 -1.78 -26.36
#